data_AF-A0A1S0TEP9-F1
#
_entry.id   AF-A0A1S0TEP9-F1
#
_cell.length_a   1.000
_cell.length_b   1.000
_cell.length_c   1.000
_cell.angle_alpha   90.00
_cell.angle_beta   90.00
_cell.angle_gamma   90.00
#
_symmetry.space_group_name_H-M   'P 1'
#
loop_
_entity.id
_entity.type
_entity.pdbx_description
1 polymer ?
#
loop_
_entity_poly.entity_id
_entity_poly.type
_entity_poly.pdbx_seq_one_letter_code
_entity_poly.pdbx_strand_id
1 'polypeptide(L)'
;MALNYIVTAYKPTVVTHALVGSFIVPTELNLVLAKTNRVELFLVTPEGLKPHRECPVFGRIATIKLFRAPGEEDHLLVSQAVL
;
A
#
# COMPACT_ATOMS: atom_id res chain seq x y z
N MET A 1 -14.96 35.39 9.56
CA MET A 1 -13.96 34.31 9.37
C MET A 1 -14.69 32.99 9.24
N ALA A 2 -14.40 32.21 8.21
CA ALA A 2 -14.98 30.88 8.04
C ALA A 2 -14.07 29.83 8.67
N LEU A 3 -14.64 28.94 9.49
CA LEU A 3 -13.98 27.77 10.06
C LEU A 3 -14.62 26.54 9.44
N ASN A 4 -13.91 25.86 8.55
CA ASN A 4 -14.42 24.72 7.81
C ASN A 4 -13.79 23.43 8.35
N TYR A 5 -14.62 22.40 8.53
CA TYR A 5 -14.19 21.05 8.84
C TYR A 5 -14.36 20.17 7.59
N ILE A 6 -13.29 19.53 7.15
CA ILE A 6 -13.27 18.70 5.94
C ILE A 6 -12.90 17.28 6.36
N VAL A 7 -13.74 16.32 5.96
CA VAL A 7 -13.54 14.90 6.24
C VAL A 7 -13.78 14.08 4.99
N THR A 8 -13.07 12.96 4.86
CA THR A 8 -13.26 12.01 3.77
C THR A 8 -14.50 11.17 4.02
N ALA A 9 -15.56 11.35 3.22
CA ALA A 9 -16.78 10.54 3.33
C ALA A 9 -16.58 9.09 2.86
N TYR A 10 -15.75 8.88 1.83
CA TYR A 10 -15.45 7.55 1.30
C TYR A 10 -13.99 7.44 0.88
N LYS A 11 -13.36 6.30 1.17
CA LYS A 11 -11.96 6.06 0.83
C LYS A 11 -11.79 5.96 -0.69
N PRO A 12 -10.64 6.38 -1.25
CA PRO A 12 -10.34 6.17 -2.66
C PRO A 12 -10.39 4.68 -3.02
N THR A 13 -11.10 4.34 -4.10
CA THR A 13 -11.21 2.95 -4.59
C THR A 13 -10.30 2.67 -5.78
N VAL A 14 -9.82 3.71 -6.46
CA VAL A 14 -8.93 3.58 -7.61
C VAL A 14 -7.61 2.92 -7.19
N VAL A 15 -7.23 1.86 -7.89
CA VAL A 15 -5.91 1.23 -7.75
C VAL A 15 -4.95 1.97 -8.67
N THR A 16 -3.93 2.59 -8.08
CA THR A 16 -2.89 3.33 -8.80
C THR A 16 -1.68 2.46 -9.11
N HIS A 17 -1.34 1.57 -8.19
CA HIS A 17 -0.19 0.67 -8.31
C HIS A 17 -0.53 -0.68 -7.67
N ALA A 18 0.04 -1.75 -8.22
CA ALA A 18 -0.05 -3.09 -7.68
C ALA A 18 1.33 -3.74 -7.73
N LEU A 19 1.73 -4.38 -6.64
CA LEU A 19 3.01 -5.10 -6.51
C LEU A 19 2.74 -6.49 -5.93
N VAL A 20 3.55 -7.45 -6.37
CA VAL A 20 3.51 -8.82 -5.87
C VAL A 20 4.88 -9.18 -5.31
N GLY A 21 4.92 -9.77 -4.13
CA GLY A 21 6.13 -10.29 -3.51
C GLY A 21 5.95 -10.64 -2.03
N SER A 22 7.03 -10.98 -1.34
CA SER A 22 6.97 -11.62 -0.03
C SER A 22 7.35 -10.65 1.09
N PHE A 23 6.43 -9.71 1.36
CA PHE A 23 6.64 -8.61 2.29
C PHE A 23 6.42 -8.95 3.76
N ILE A 24 5.45 -9.81 4.08
CA ILE A 24 5.12 -10.13 5.48
C ILE A 24 6.03 -11.24 6.01
N VAL A 25 6.16 -12.30 5.22
CA VAL A 25 6.99 -13.47 5.51
C VAL A 25 7.63 -13.89 4.19
N PRO A 26 8.93 -14.26 4.17
CA PRO A 26 9.63 -14.65 2.94
C PRO A 26 9.04 -15.89 2.25
N THR A 27 8.23 -16.70 2.95
CA THR A 27 7.59 -17.92 2.43
C THR A 27 6.20 -17.66 1.84
N GLU A 28 5.61 -16.51 2.10
CA GLU A 28 4.24 -16.18 1.71
C GLU A 28 4.25 -15.17 0.55
N LEU A 29 3.29 -15.31 -0.35
CA LEU A 29 3.13 -14.37 -1.47
C LEU A 29 2.09 -13.33 -1.09
N ASN A 30 2.47 -12.06 -1.15
CA ASN A 30 1.61 -10.93 -0.81
C ASN A 30 1.34 -10.08 -2.04
N LEU A 31 0.14 -9.48 -2.05
CA LEU A 31 -0.27 -8.47 -3.00
C LEU A 31 -0.38 -7.13 -2.27
N VAL A 32 0.38 -6.14 -2.73
CA VAL A 32 0.36 -4.78 -2.19
C VAL A 32 -0.32 -3.87 -3.21
N LEU A 33 -1.39 -3.20 -2.80
CA LEU A 33 -2.14 -2.26 -3.62
C LEU A 33 -1.99 -0.84 -3.09
N ALA A 34 -1.70 0.11 -3.97
CA ALA A 34 -1.70 1.53 -3.64
C ALA A 34 -2.96 2.19 -4.19
N LYS A 35 -3.76 2.80 -3.31
CA LYS A 35 -4.98 3.54 -3.64
C LYS A 35 -4.84 5.01 -3.22
N THR A 36 -4.22 5.81 -4.09
CA THR A 36 -3.97 7.25 -3.91
C THR A 36 -3.12 7.59 -2.66
N ASN A 37 -3.72 7.52 -1.47
CA ASN A 37 -3.10 7.84 -0.19
C ASN A 37 -3.18 6.66 0.81
N ARG A 38 -3.45 5.44 0.31
CA ARG A 38 -3.58 4.24 1.13
C ARG A 38 -2.80 3.10 0.50
N VAL A 39 -2.20 2.27 1.34
CA VAL A 39 -1.56 1.02 0.94
C VAL A 39 -2.33 -0.11 1.60
N GLU A 40 -2.81 -1.06 0.79
CA GLU A 40 -3.49 -2.27 1.24
C GLU A 40 -2.60 -3.48 0.96
N LEU A 41 -2.47 -4.36 1.94
CA LEU A 41 -1.73 -5.61 1.86
C LEU A 41 -2.69 -6.78 1.95
N PHE A 42 -2.54 -7.71 1.02
CA PHE A 42 -3.28 -8.96 0.95
C PHE A 42 -2.31 -10.13 0.97
N LEU A 43 -2.68 -11.19 1.66
CA LEU A 43 -2.06 -12.50 1.56
C LEU A 43 -2.75 -13.29 0.44
N VAL A 44 -1.96 -13.89 -0.45
CA VAL A 44 -2.49 -14.75 -1.51
C VAL A 44 -2.63 -16.16 -0.96
N THR A 45 -3.85 -16.66 -0.90
CA THR A 45 -4.18 -18.03 -0.51
C THR A 45 -4.83 -18.76 -1.69
N PRO A 46 -4.90 -20.11 -1.66
CA PRO A 46 -5.58 -20.87 -2.71
C PRO A 46 -7.06 -20.49 -2.90
N GLU A 47 -7.72 -20.03 -1.83
CA GLU A 47 -9.12 -19.61 -1.83
C GLU A 47 -9.31 -18.17 -2.35
N GLY A 48 -8.23 -17.39 -2.46
CA GLY A 48 -8.26 -16.03 -2.98
C GLY A 48 -7.33 -15.07 -2.23
N LEU A 49 -7.79 -13.82 -2.07
CA LEU A 49 -7.03 -12.75 -1.42
C LEU A 49 -7.55 -12.51 -0.02
N LYS A 50 -6.73 -12.79 0.99
CA LYS A 50 -7.03 -12.50 2.38
C LYS A 50 -6.49 -11.11 2.75
N PRO A 51 -7.34 -10.15 3.14
CA PRO A 51 -6.87 -8.86 3.62
C PRO A 51 -5.99 -9.05 4.86
N HIS A 52 -4.81 -8.44 4.86
CA HIS A 52 -3.88 -8.50 5.98
C HIS A 52 -3.77 -7.16 6.71
N ARG A 53 -3.46 -6.07 6.00
CA ARG A 53 -3.28 -4.75 6.61
C ARG A 53 -3.60 -3.61 5.65
N GLU A 54 -4.11 -2.50 6.18
CA GLU A 54 -4.30 -1.25 5.44
C GLU A 54 -3.64 -0.10 6.22
N CYS A 55 -2.81 0.70 5.54
CA CYS A 55 -2.11 1.83 6.13
C CYS A 55 -2.37 3.12 5.32
N PRO A 56 -2.77 4.23 5.97
CA PRO A 56 -2.84 5.52 5.31
C PRO A 56 -1.45 6.13 5.16
N VAL A 57 -1.31 6.97 4.13
CA VAL A 57 -0.11 7.73 3.80
C VAL A 57 -0.49 9.20 3.76
N PHE A 58 0.26 10.06 4.46
CA PHE A 58 0.02 11.51 4.48
C PHE A 58 0.55 12.15 3.20
N GLY A 59 -0.16 11.98 2.10
CA GLY A 59 0.20 12.49 0.78
C GLY A 59 -0.25 11.54 -0.32
N ARG A 60 0.06 11.88 -1.58
CA ARG A 60 -0.23 11.01 -2.74
C ARG A 60 0.97 10.11 -3.02
N ILE A 61 0.72 8.80 -3.10
CA ILE A 61 1.71 7.81 -3.51
C ILE A 61 2.01 8.04 -4.99
N ALA A 62 3.26 8.43 -5.30
CA ALA A 62 3.71 8.67 -6.66
C ALA A 62 4.37 7.43 -7.26
N THR A 63 5.20 6.76 -6.46
CA THR A 63 5.84 5.50 -6.82
C THR A 63 5.84 4.59 -5.61
N ILE A 64 5.70 3.30 -5.86
CA ILE A 64 5.86 2.25 -4.85
C ILE A 64 6.64 1.10 -5.48
N LYS A 65 7.68 0.61 -4.81
CA LYS A 65 8.48 -0.53 -5.25
C LYS A 65 8.81 -1.45 -4.09
N LEU A 66 8.73 -2.75 -4.36
CA LEU A 66 9.27 -3.77 -3.48
C LEU A 66 10.76 -3.95 -3.79
N PHE A 67 11.59 -4.04 -2.75
CA PHE A 67 13.03 -4.19 -2.89
C PHE A 67 13.55 -5.16 -1.82
N ARG A 68 14.40 -6.12 -2.23
CA ARG A 68 15.11 -7.02 -1.32
C ARG A 68 16.60 -6.72 -1.36
N ALA A 69 17.17 -6.29 -0.23
CA ALA A 69 18.62 -6.21 -0.11
C ALA A 69 19.23 -7.60 0.12
N PRO A 70 20.48 -7.86 -0.30
CA PRO A 70 21.15 -9.12 -0.03
C PRO A 70 21.25 -9.37 1.48
N GLY A 71 20.63 -10.46 1.96
CA GLY A 71 20.64 -10.84 3.38
C GLY A 71 19.55 -10.21 4.25
N GLU A 72 18.66 -9.40 3.67
CA GLU A 72 17.52 -8.80 4.40
C GLU A 72 16.17 -9.30 3.87
N GLU A 73 15.12 -9.03 4.65
CA GLU A 73 13.73 -9.24 4.24
C GLU A 73 13.28 -8.20 3.22
N ASP A 74 12.10 -8.41 2.62
CA ASP A 74 11.56 -7.47 1.63
C ASP A 74 11.20 -6.13 2.27
N HIS A 75 11.74 -5.05 1.71
CA HIS A 75 11.40 -3.68 2.07
C HIS A 75 10.48 -3.04 1.04
N LEU A 76 9.63 -2.13 1.51
CA LEU A 76 8.72 -1.37 0.66
C LEU A 76 9.22 0.08 0.56
N LEU A 77 9.65 0.48 -0.64
CA LEU A 77 10.02 1.85 -0.95
C LEU A 77 8.80 2.59 -1.49
N VAL A 78 8.37 3.63 -0.76
CA VAL A 78 7.25 4.48 -1.14
C VAL A 78 7.77 5.90 -1.34
N SER A 79 7.65 6.45 -2.56
CA SER A 79 7.90 7.86 -2.82
C SER A 79 6.57 8.61 -2.94
N GLN A 80 6.43 9.70 -2.21
CA GLN A 80 5.27 10.58 -2.30
C GLN A 80 5.55 11.70 -3.30
N ALA A 81 4.52 12.12 -4.05
CA ALA A 81 4.62 13.36 -4.82
C ALA A 81 4.45 14.53 -3.86
N VAL A 82 5.42 15.45 -3.84
CA VAL A 82 5.25 16.78 -3.26
C VAL A 82 4.55 17.63 -4.32
N LEU A 83 3.33 18.07 -4.02
CA LEU A 83 2.63 19.12 -4.77
C LEU A 83 2.84 20.45 -4.07
#